data_AF-A0A839RLP1-F1
#
_entry.id   AF-A0A839RLP1-F1
#
_cell.length_a   1.000
_cell.length_b   1.000
_cell.length_c   1.000
_cell.angle_alpha   90.00
_cell.angle_beta   90.00
_cell.angle_gamma   90.00
#
_symmetry.space_group_name_H-M   'P 1'
#
loop_
_entity.id
_entity.type
_entity.pdbx_description
1 polymer ?
#
loop_
_entity_poly.entity_id
_entity_poly.type
_entity_poly.pdbx_seq_one_letter_code
_entity_poly.pdbx_strand_id
1 'polypeptide(L)'
;MDMKSARRWTIGMTAAPLGFTVALIPFTFLFNEVGRTSWLADAVFNWFFLLFFGAVVTVPIMIGGLITASLLPRFSRGASAAAIFVLLVSCGFAALLIYVGYADALTEPTFADDTRWTPKLSLPSAALFALPLLLLLAGNARAIRLLRRSYGM
;
A
#
# COMPACT_ATOMS: atom_id res chain seq x y z
N MET A 1 11.18 -0.08 26.08
CA MET A 1 11.25 -0.20 24.60
C MET A 1 11.49 1.19 24.02
N ASP A 2 12.30 1.28 22.97
CA ASP A 2 12.83 2.56 22.46
C ASP A 2 11.80 3.34 21.61
N MET A 3 11.46 4.56 22.03
CA MET A 3 10.61 5.50 21.28
C MET A 3 11.12 5.77 19.86
N LYS A 4 12.45 5.70 19.65
CA LYS A 4 13.06 5.84 18.32
C LYS A 4 12.65 4.71 17.38
N SER A 5 12.47 3.49 17.91
CA SER A 5 12.02 2.33 17.11
C SER A 5 10.59 2.51 16.63
N ALA A 6 9.67 2.96 17.50
CA ALA A 6 8.29 3.21 17.12
C ALA A 6 8.20 4.27 16.01
N ARG A 7 8.91 5.39 16.18
CA ARG A 7 9.00 6.45 15.16
C ARG A 7 9.58 5.97 13.84
N ARG A 8 10.68 5.20 13.86
CA ARG A 8 11.30 4.64 12.64
C ARG A 8 10.34 3.74 11.87
N TRP A 9 9.61 2.88 12.58
CA TRP A 9 8.61 2.01 11.95
C TRP A 9 7.44 2.79 11.38
N THR A 10 6.92 3.80 12.07
CA THR A 10 5.87 4.68 11.52
C THR A 10 6.36 5.34 10.23
N ILE A 11 7.52 5.99 10.24
CA ILE A 11 8.10 6.63 9.04
C ILE A 11 8.28 5.61 7.91
N GLY A 12 8.88 4.45 8.22
CA GLY A 12 9.17 3.42 7.23
C GLY A 12 7.91 2.88 6.56
N MET A 13 6.84 2.63 7.31
CA MET A 13 5.60 2.11 6.74
C MET A 13 4.81 3.19 5.99
N THR A 14 4.84 4.42 6.49
CA THR A 14 4.28 5.57 5.77
C THR A 14 4.99 5.80 4.44
N ALA A 15 6.31 5.62 4.37
CA ALA A 15 7.08 5.78 3.13
C ALA A 15 7.12 4.52 2.25
N ALA A 16 6.63 3.37 2.73
CA ALA A 16 6.69 2.10 2.01
C ALA A 16 6.05 2.13 0.61
N PRO A 17 4.89 2.79 0.39
CA PRO A 17 4.31 2.92 -0.94
C PRO A 17 5.26 3.59 -1.93
N LEU A 18 6.01 4.62 -1.51
CA LEU A 18 6.97 5.29 -2.37
C LEU A 18 8.16 4.39 -2.72
N GLY A 19 8.68 3.65 -1.74
CA GLY A 19 9.75 2.67 -1.99
C GLY A 19 9.29 1.60 -2.98
N PHE A 20 8.04 1.16 -2.87
CA PHE A 20 7.44 0.23 -3.81
C PHE A 20 7.28 0.82 -5.22
N THR A 21 6.83 2.07 -5.34
CA THR A 21 6.78 2.81 -6.62
C THR A 21 8.13 2.82 -7.32
N VAL A 22 9.20 3.14 -6.58
CA VAL A 22 10.56 3.15 -7.12
C VAL A 22 11.00 1.76 -7.57
N ALA A 23 10.67 0.72 -6.80
CA ALA A 23 10.96 -0.67 -7.14
C ALA A 23 10.21 -1.16 -8.39
N LEU A 24 9.11 -0.50 -8.78
CA LEU A 24 8.39 -0.81 -10.01
C LEU A 24 8.97 -0.15 -11.27
N ILE A 25 9.82 0.87 -11.15
CA ILE A 25 10.41 1.57 -12.30
C ILE A 25 11.14 0.62 -13.27
N PRO A 26 11.98 -0.34 -12.84
CA PRO A 26 12.65 -1.26 -13.77
C PRO A 26 11.67 -2.06 -14.64
N PHE A 27 10.46 -2.33 -14.13
CA PHE A 27 9.46 -3.09 -14.86
C PHE A 27 8.88 -2.30 -16.04
N THR A 28 8.90 -0.96 -16.04
CA THR A 28 8.46 -0.16 -17.21
C THR A 28 9.31 -0.43 -18.44
N PHE A 29 10.60 -0.73 -18.25
CA PHE A 29 11.54 -1.04 -19.33
C PHE A 29 11.42 -2.49 -19.78
N LEU A 30 11.22 -3.42 -18.83
CA LEU A 30 11.05 -4.85 -19.12
C LEU A 30 9.80 -5.15 -19.95
N PHE A 31 8.69 -4.43 -19.76
CA PHE A 31 7.46 -4.68 -20.55
C PHE A 31 7.52 -4.17 -21.99
N ASN A 32 8.53 -3.37 -22.35
CA ASN A 32 8.76 -3.01 -23.75
C ASN A 32 9.39 -4.18 -24.54
N GLU A 33 10.09 -5.10 -23.85
CA GLU A 33 10.79 -6.24 -24.47
C GLU A 33 10.12 -7.59 -24.20
N VAL A 34 9.54 -7.79 -23.01
CA VAL A 34 8.90 -9.03 -22.58
C VAL A 34 7.39 -8.89 -22.73
N GLY A 35 6.84 -9.60 -23.72
CA GLY A 35 5.50 -9.43 -24.27
C GLY A 35 4.36 -9.18 -23.28
N ARG A 36 3.40 -8.38 -23.75
CA ARG A 36 2.11 -7.96 -23.15
C ARG A 36 1.17 -9.08 -22.69
N THR A 37 1.63 -10.33 -22.59
CA THR A 37 0.79 -11.53 -22.40
C THR A 37 1.12 -12.34 -21.15
N SER A 38 1.95 -11.82 -20.24
CA SER A 38 2.29 -12.52 -18.99
C SER A 38 1.42 -12.06 -17.82
N TRP A 39 1.03 -13.01 -16.96
CA TRP A 39 0.31 -12.76 -15.71
C TRP A 39 1.03 -11.78 -14.77
N LEU A 40 2.36 -11.66 -14.89
CA LEU A 40 3.18 -10.66 -14.22
C LEU A 40 2.93 -9.25 -14.78
N ALA A 41 2.81 -9.11 -16.10
CA ALA A 41 2.49 -7.84 -16.75
C ALA A 41 1.15 -7.29 -16.27
N ASP A 42 0.12 -8.15 -16.17
CA ASP A 42 -1.20 -7.75 -15.71
C ASP A 42 -1.15 -7.16 -14.28
N ALA A 43 -0.42 -7.83 -13.37
CA ALA A 43 -0.27 -7.36 -12.00
C ALA A 43 0.45 -6.00 -11.93
N VAL A 44 1.52 -5.81 -12.71
CA VAL A 44 2.28 -4.56 -12.70
C VAL A 44 1.53 -3.42 -13.39
N PHE A 45 0.79 -3.67 -14.47
CA PHE A 45 -0.08 -2.66 -15.09
C PHE A 45 -1.17 -2.16 -14.13
N ASN A 46 -1.80 -3.08 -13.40
CA ASN A 46 -2.76 -2.72 -12.34
C ASN A 46 -2.09 -1.88 -11.24
N TRP A 47 -0.83 -2.16 -10.90
CA TRP A 47 -0.05 -1.31 -9.99
C TRP A 47 0.24 0.08 -10.56
N PHE A 48 0.63 0.22 -11.83
CA PHE A 48 0.84 1.55 -12.43
C PHE A 48 -0.44 2.38 -12.44
N PHE A 49 -1.57 1.74 -12.77
CA PHE A 49 -2.88 2.38 -12.68
C PHE A 49 -3.20 2.84 -11.26
N LEU A 50 -2.98 1.97 -10.27
CA LEU A 50 -3.15 2.32 -8.86
C LEU A 50 -2.21 3.44 -8.42
N LEU A 51 -0.97 3.46 -8.89
CA LEU A 51 -0.03 4.53 -8.55
C LEU A 51 -0.48 5.87 -9.10
N PHE A 52 -1.06 5.89 -10.30
CA PHE A 52 -1.55 7.12 -10.90
C PHE A 52 -2.81 7.66 -10.19
N PHE A 53 -3.83 6.82 -10.04
CA PHE A 53 -5.12 7.25 -9.45
C PHE A 53 -5.15 7.16 -7.93
N GLY A 54 -4.55 6.11 -7.37
CA GLY A 54 -4.44 5.89 -5.93
C GLY A 54 -3.46 6.83 -5.24
N ALA A 55 -2.62 7.58 -5.96
CA ALA A 55 -1.82 8.66 -5.39
C ALA A 55 -2.68 9.71 -4.66
N VAL A 56 -3.89 9.98 -5.15
CA VAL A 56 -4.83 10.93 -4.53
C VAL A 56 -5.14 10.57 -3.08
N VAL A 57 -5.19 9.27 -2.76
CA VAL A 57 -5.44 8.76 -1.40
C VAL A 57 -4.14 8.48 -0.66
N THR A 58 -3.16 7.89 -1.35
CA THR A 58 -1.89 7.45 -0.76
C THR A 58 -1.05 8.64 -0.29
N VAL A 59 -0.95 9.72 -1.08
CA VAL A 59 -0.13 10.89 -0.75
C VAL A 59 -0.61 11.61 0.53
N PRO A 60 -1.90 11.89 0.73
CA PRO A 60 -2.39 12.43 2.00
C PRO A 60 -2.09 11.53 3.21
N ILE A 61 -2.23 10.22 3.07
CA ILE A 61 -1.88 9.24 4.12
C ILE A 61 -0.38 9.34 4.43
N MET A 62 0.47 9.43 3.40
CA MET A 62 1.91 9.60 3.55
C MET A 62 2.25 10.88 4.32
N ILE A 63 1.68 12.01 3.91
CA ILE A 63 1.91 13.31 4.54
C ILE A 63 1.46 13.26 6.00
N GLY A 64 0.25 12.77 6.28
CA GLY A 64 -0.27 12.63 7.65
C GLY A 64 0.60 11.73 8.53
N GLY A 65 1.12 10.62 7.97
CA GLY A 65 1.99 9.70 8.71
C GLY A 65 3.34 10.32 9.05
N LEU A 66 3.93 11.09 8.11
CA LEU A 66 5.18 11.80 8.33
C LEU A 66 5.03 12.93 9.35
N ILE A 67 3.94 13.71 9.25
CA ILE A 67 3.63 14.77 10.22
C ILE A 67 3.47 14.17 11.62
N THR A 68 2.61 13.17 11.77
CA THR A 68 2.38 12.55 13.10
C THR A 68 3.64 11.90 13.66
N ALA A 69 4.45 11.22 12.82
CA ALA A 69 5.73 10.67 13.24
C ALA A 69 6.76 11.73 13.64
N SER A 70 6.73 12.91 13.03
CA SER A 70 7.59 14.04 13.40
C SER A 70 7.22 14.63 14.76
N LEU A 71 5.94 14.55 15.15
CA LEU A 71 5.40 15.09 16.40
C LEU A 71 5.56 14.13 17.60
N LEU A 72 5.81 12.84 17.37
CA LEU A 72 6.02 11.82 18.41
C LEU A 72 7.02 12.17 19.54
N PRO A 73 8.14 12.89 19.28
CA PRO A 73 9.05 13.31 20.34
C PRO A 73 8.50 14.43 21.23
N ARG A 74 7.55 15.24 20.73
CA ARG A 74 7.07 16.47 21.39
C ARG A 74 5.68 16.32 22.02
N PHE A 75 4.80 15.51 21.41
CA PHE A 75 3.40 15.32 21.85
C PHE A 75 3.04 13.83 21.93
N SER A 76 3.62 13.15 22.92
CA SER A 76 3.67 11.69 23.02
C SER A 76 2.31 10.99 22.83
N ARG A 77 1.28 11.31 23.60
CA ARG A 77 -0.04 10.65 23.52
C ARG A 77 -0.84 11.06 22.28
N GLY A 78 -1.05 12.36 22.07
CA GLY A 78 -1.86 12.86 20.95
C GLY A 78 -1.29 12.50 19.58
N ALA A 79 0.03 12.65 19.39
CA ALA A 79 0.69 12.27 18.13
C ALA A 79 0.67 10.75 17.92
N SER A 80 0.76 9.95 18.98
CA SER A 80 0.69 8.49 18.87
C SER A 80 -0.71 8.00 18.46
N ALA A 81 -1.78 8.59 19.02
CA ALA A 81 -3.15 8.28 18.62
C ALA A 81 -3.40 8.68 17.15
N ALA A 82 -2.95 9.87 16.74
CA ALA A 82 -3.04 10.32 15.36
C ALA A 82 -2.22 9.43 14.40
N ALA A 83 -1.01 9.02 14.78
CA ALA A 83 -0.20 8.10 13.98
C ALA A 83 -0.87 6.73 13.83
N ILE A 84 -1.48 6.19 14.90
CA ILE A 84 -2.25 4.95 14.82
C ILE A 84 -3.44 5.11 13.88
N PHE A 85 -4.18 6.22 13.97
CA PHE A 85 -5.30 6.48 13.08
C PHE A 85 -4.87 6.49 11.61
N VAL A 86 -3.79 7.20 11.27
CA VAL A 86 -3.25 7.22 9.90
C VAL A 86 -2.84 5.81 9.43
N LEU A 87 -2.15 5.04 10.28
CA LEU A 87 -1.76 3.66 9.94
C LEU A 87 -2.98 2.75 9.75
N LEU A 88 -4.06 2.95 10.51
CA LEU A 88 -5.32 2.23 10.33
C LEU A 88 -6.03 2.61 9.03
N VAL A 89 -6.05 3.89 8.67
CA VAL A 89 -6.58 4.35 7.37
C VAL A 89 -5.77 3.72 6.23
N SER A 90 -4.44 3.69 6.35
CA SER A 90 -3.57 2.99 5.40
C SER A 90 -3.90 1.49 5.31
N CYS A 91 -4.16 0.83 6.43
CA CYS A 91 -4.60 -0.57 6.43
C CYS A 91 -5.96 -0.76 5.74
N GLY A 92 -6.93 0.09 6.04
CA GLY A 92 -8.26 0.02 5.42
C GLY A 92 -8.19 0.16 3.91
N PHE A 93 -7.39 1.12 3.43
CA PHE A 93 -7.16 1.31 2.00
C PHE A 93 -6.45 0.09 1.37
N ALA A 94 -5.39 -0.42 2.00
CA ALA A 94 -4.70 -1.63 1.51
C ALA A 94 -5.63 -2.85 1.45
N ALA A 95 -6.46 -3.06 2.48
CA ALA A 95 -7.43 -4.16 2.51
C ALA A 95 -8.49 -4.04 1.41
N LEU A 96 -9.00 -2.82 1.16
CA LEU A 96 -9.94 -2.55 0.08
C LEU A 96 -9.33 -2.91 -1.28
N LEU A 97 -8.08 -2.52 -1.53
CA LEU A 97 -7.41 -2.82 -2.78
C LEU A 97 -7.16 -4.32 -2.98
N ILE A 98 -6.76 -5.04 -1.92
CA ILE A 98 -6.65 -6.50 -1.96
C ILE A 98 -8.00 -7.12 -2.34
N TYR A 99 -9.08 -6.69 -1.68
CA TYR A 99 -10.42 -7.16 -1.99
C TYR A 99 -10.80 -6.91 -3.45
N VAL A 100 -10.59 -5.69 -3.95
CA VAL A 100 -10.88 -5.34 -5.36
C VAL A 100 -10.08 -6.21 -6.33
N GLY A 101 -8.79 -6.43 -6.07
CA GLY A 101 -7.94 -7.26 -6.93
C GLY A 101 -8.42 -8.72 -7.01
N TYR A 102 -8.81 -9.32 -5.87
CA TYR A 102 -9.38 -10.67 -5.86
C TYR A 102 -10.80 -10.73 -6.41
N ALA A 103 -11.63 -9.70 -6.19
CA ALA A 103 -12.96 -9.61 -6.76
C ALA A 103 -12.91 -9.58 -8.29
N ASP A 104 -11.99 -8.80 -8.88
CA ASP A 104 -11.76 -8.80 -10.34
C ASP A 104 -11.31 -10.17 -10.86
N ALA A 105 -10.41 -10.85 -10.13
CA ALA A 105 -9.93 -12.17 -10.54
C ALA A 105 -10.99 -13.28 -10.46
N LEU A 106 -11.97 -13.15 -9.56
CA LEU A 106 -13.01 -14.15 -9.33
C LEU A 106 -14.31 -13.87 -10.10
N THR A 107 -14.50 -12.66 -10.61
CA THR A 107 -15.70 -12.31 -11.38
C THR A 107 -15.52 -12.65 -12.86
N GLU A 108 -16.53 -13.26 -13.47
CA GLU A 108 -16.53 -13.47 -14.92
C GLU A 108 -16.67 -12.12 -15.66
N PRO A 109 -16.13 -11.98 -16.88
CA PRO A 109 -16.29 -10.76 -17.65
C PRO A 109 -17.78 -10.56 -17.97
N THR A 110 -18.42 -9.58 -17.33
CA THR A 110 -19.80 -9.22 -17.60
C THR A 110 -19.87 -8.31 -18.83
N PHE A 111 -20.16 -8.93 -19.99
CA PHE A 111 -20.63 -8.34 -21.25
C PHE A 111 -19.63 -7.67 -22.22
N ALA A 112 -20.09 -7.66 -23.48
CA ALA A 112 -19.40 -7.61 -24.77
C ALA A 112 -18.73 -6.27 -25.16
N ASP A 113 -18.41 -5.39 -24.21
CA ASP A 113 -17.62 -4.18 -24.43
C ASP A 113 -16.61 -4.05 -23.29
N ASP A 114 -15.40 -4.58 -23.51
CA ASP A 114 -14.32 -4.57 -22.51
C ASP A 114 -13.68 -3.17 -22.43
N THR A 115 -14.41 -2.22 -21.85
CA THR A 115 -13.99 -0.83 -21.61
C THR A 115 -13.08 -0.67 -20.38
N ARG A 116 -12.34 -1.72 -20.03
CA ARG A 116 -11.46 -1.74 -18.86
C ARG A 116 -10.19 -0.93 -19.11
N TRP A 117 -9.78 -0.16 -18.11
CA TRP A 117 -8.55 0.64 -18.17
C TRP A 117 -7.32 -0.17 -17.77
N THR A 118 -7.52 -1.33 -17.15
CA THR A 118 -6.47 -2.27 -16.73
C THR A 118 -6.76 -3.69 -17.22
N PRO A 119 -5.73 -4.51 -17.43
CA PRO A 119 -5.91 -5.93 -17.72
C PRO A 119 -6.66 -6.61 -16.57
N LYS A 120 -7.56 -7.53 -16.91
CA LYS A 120 -8.21 -8.40 -15.93
C LYS A 120 -7.16 -9.22 -15.18
N LEU A 121 -7.22 -9.24 -13.86
CA LEU A 121 -6.31 -10.02 -13.06
C LEU A 121 -6.68 -11.51 -13.12
N SER A 122 -5.69 -12.36 -13.38
CA SER A 122 -5.79 -13.79 -13.03
C SER A 122 -5.61 -13.98 -11.52
N LEU A 123 -5.98 -15.14 -10.96
CA LEU A 123 -5.71 -15.45 -9.54
C LEU A 123 -4.22 -15.30 -9.15
N PRO A 124 -3.25 -15.82 -9.92
CA PRO A 124 -1.83 -15.56 -9.69
C PRO A 124 -1.47 -14.06 -9.75
N SER A 125 -2.03 -13.32 -10.71
CA SER A 125 -1.80 -11.87 -10.84
C SER A 125 -2.37 -11.10 -9.65
N ALA A 126 -3.56 -11.46 -9.17
CA ALA A 126 -4.18 -10.87 -7.98
C ALA A 126 -3.37 -11.16 -6.72
N ALA A 127 -2.80 -12.36 -6.58
CA ALA A 127 -1.91 -12.71 -5.48
C ALA A 127 -0.63 -11.86 -5.49
N LEU A 128 0.01 -11.69 -6.66
CA LEU A 128 1.16 -10.80 -6.81
C LEU A 128 0.81 -9.34 -6.55
N PHE A 129 -0.35 -8.89 -7.05
CA PHE A 129 -0.86 -7.55 -6.80
C PHE A 129 -1.08 -7.30 -5.30
N ALA A 130 -1.65 -8.28 -4.59
CA ALA A 130 -1.93 -8.17 -3.16
C ALA A 130 -0.69 -8.25 -2.27
N LEU A 131 0.40 -8.88 -2.73
CA LEU A 131 1.56 -9.19 -1.88
C LEU A 131 2.19 -7.94 -1.23
N PRO A 132 2.50 -6.84 -1.93
CA PRO A 132 3.01 -5.62 -1.31
C PRO A 132 2.04 -4.99 -0.31
N LEU A 133 0.72 -5.11 -0.56
CA LEU A 133 -0.32 -4.60 0.32
C LEU A 133 -0.42 -5.43 1.62
N LEU A 134 -0.27 -6.75 1.53
CA LEU A 134 -0.19 -7.64 2.70
C LEU A 134 1.03 -7.34 3.56
N LEU A 135 2.18 -7.07 2.93
CA LEU A 135 3.39 -6.64 3.63
C LEU A 135 3.20 -5.29 4.31
N LEU A 136 2.53 -4.34 3.65
CA LEU A 136 2.17 -3.05 4.24
C LEU A 136 1.24 -3.23 5.46
N LEU A 137 0.23 -4.10 5.37
CA LEU A 137 -0.66 -4.43 6.49
C LEU A 137 0.11 -5.00 7.69
N ALA A 138 0.96 -6.00 7.46
CA ALA A 138 1.78 -6.60 8.50
C ALA A 138 2.74 -5.58 9.15
N GLY A 139 3.33 -4.72 8.32
CA GLY A 139 4.20 -3.63 8.74
C GLY A 139 3.47 -2.57 9.57
N ASN A 140 2.32 -2.10 9.12
CA ASN A 140 1.46 -1.17 9.86
C ASN A 140 1.01 -1.77 11.20
N ALA A 141 0.57 -3.04 11.22
CA ALA A 141 0.19 -3.74 12.45
C ALA A 141 1.36 -3.85 13.43
N ARG A 142 2.60 -4.00 12.94
CA ARG A 142 3.80 -3.95 13.77
C ARG A 142 4.04 -2.53 14.30
N ALA A 143 3.98 -1.50 13.46
CA ALA A 143 4.17 -0.11 13.85
C ALA A 143 3.14 0.32 14.93
N ILE A 144 1.87 -0.04 14.78
CA ILE A 144 0.81 0.22 15.76
C ILE A 144 1.13 -0.46 17.11
N ARG A 145 1.54 -1.74 17.09
CA ARG A 145 1.93 -2.45 18.32
C ARG A 145 3.10 -1.77 19.03
N LEU A 146 4.08 -1.26 18.28
CA LEU A 146 5.20 -0.51 18.84
C LEU A 146 4.76 0.83 19.44
N LEU A 147 3.85 1.56 18.80
CA LEU A 147 3.29 2.81 19.31
C LEU A 147 2.54 2.59 20.62
N ARG A 148 1.62 1.62 20.67
CA ARG A 148 0.86 1.29 21.88
C ARG A 148 1.78 0.96 23.07
N ARG A 149 2.76 0.09 22.85
CA ARG A 149 3.75 -0.28 23.88
C ARG A 149 4.64 0.87 24.33
N SER A 150 5.00 1.78 23.44
CA SER A 150 5.94 2.88 23.75
C SER A 150 5.27 4.06 24.44
N TYR A 151 3.96 4.24 24.25
CA TYR A 151 3.21 5.40 24.74
C TYR A 151 2.11 5.08 25.76
N GLY A 152 1.99 3.82 26.16
CA GLY A 152 1.05 3.37 27.20
C GLY A 152 -0.41 3.52 26.80
N MET A 153 -0.72 3.15 25.55
CA MET A 153 -2.08 3.08 24.99
C MET A 153 -2.53 1.64 24.78
#